data_AF-A0A3D3NXV3-F1
#
_entry.id   AF-A0A3D3NXV3-F1
#
_cell.length_a   1.000
_cell.length_b   1.000
_cell.length_c   1.000
_cell.angle_alpha   90.00
_cell.angle_beta   90.00
_cell.angle_gamma   90.00
#
_symmetry.space_group_name_H-M   'P 1'
#
loop_
_entity.id
_entity.type
_entity.pdbx_description
1 polymer ?
#
loop_
_entity_poly.entity_id
_entity_poly.type
_entity_poly.pdbx_seq_one_letter_code
_entity_poly.pdbx_strand_id
1 'polypeptide(L)'
;MKRALLSALLSTAAVHTETVGHWNLDALKQPPAMRWEDETGPVRSLIYEGEPDAKGARTEVFAFYASPATDGGKAKPPFPGVILIHGGGGTAFADWVHLWARRGYAALAMNLNGSRPPAPAFGS
;
A
#
# COMPACT_ATOMS: atom_id res chain seq x y z
N MET A 1 -61.95 20.01 -8.29
CA MET A 1 -60.64 19.48 -8.73
C MET A 1 -59.68 19.57 -7.55
N LYS A 2 -59.30 18.45 -6.91
CA LYS A 2 -58.35 18.44 -5.78
C LYS A 2 -56.98 17.99 -6.28
N ARG A 3 -55.96 18.85 -6.12
CA ARG A 3 -54.56 18.54 -6.43
C ARG A 3 -53.97 17.76 -5.26
N ALA A 4 -53.44 16.56 -5.50
CA ALA A 4 -52.64 15.83 -4.53
C ALA A 4 -51.19 16.31 -4.62
N LEU A 5 -50.62 16.78 -3.50
CA LEU A 5 -49.18 16.96 -3.36
C LEU A 5 -48.55 15.60 -3.07
N LEU A 6 -47.63 15.16 -3.93
CA LEU A 6 -46.72 14.06 -3.64
C LEU A 6 -45.54 14.62 -2.84
N SER A 7 -45.41 14.24 -1.57
CA SER A 7 -44.14 14.37 -0.83
C SER A 7 -43.28 13.15 -1.12
N ALA A 8 -42.10 13.36 -1.69
CA ALA A 8 -41.09 12.32 -1.83
C ALA A 8 -40.27 12.23 -0.54
N LEU A 9 -40.36 11.09 0.16
CA LEU A 9 -39.46 10.75 1.26
C LEU A 9 -38.14 10.24 0.66
N LEU A 10 -37.06 11.02 0.79
CA LEU A 10 -35.71 10.51 0.56
C LEU A 10 -35.32 9.64 1.75
N SER A 11 -35.23 8.33 1.53
CA SER A 11 -34.68 7.40 2.51
C SER A 11 -33.15 7.45 2.43
N THR A 12 -32.48 8.00 3.45
CA THR A 12 -31.04 7.84 3.60
C THR A 12 -30.77 6.41 4.09
N ALA A 13 -30.28 5.55 3.21
CA ALA A 13 -29.75 4.26 3.61
C ALA A 13 -28.55 4.49 4.55
N ALA A 14 -28.56 3.86 5.72
CA ALA A 14 -27.40 3.85 6.59
C ALA A 14 -26.27 3.09 5.89
N VAL A 15 -25.14 3.77 5.65
CA VAL A 15 -23.92 3.10 5.20
C VAL A 15 -23.41 2.31 6.39
N HIS A 16 -23.58 0.99 6.34
CA HIS A 16 -23.02 0.09 7.34
C HIS A 16 -21.55 -0.15 7.03
N THR A 17 -20.67 0.19 7.96
CA THR A 17 -19.25 -0.11 7.87
C THR A 17 -19.00 -1.60 8.09
N GLU A 18 -18.32 -2.25 7.15
CA GLU A 18 -17.92 -3.66 7.32
C GLU A 18 -16.80 -3.74 8.36
N THR A 19 -17.02 -4.46 9.47
CA THR A 19 -16.06 -4.59 10.57
C THR A 19 -15.81 -6.05 10.92
N VAL A 20 -14.55 -6.38 11.24
CA VAL A 20 -14.15 -7.68 11.78
C VAL A 20 -13.28 -7.44 13.01
N GLY A 21 -13.84 -7.65 14.20
CA GLY A 21 -13.16 -7.28 15.45
C GLY A 21 -12.94 -5.76 15.51
N HIS A 22 -11.70 -5.33 15.69
CA HIS A 22 -11.31 -3.90 15.67
C HIS A 22 -11.02 -3.36 14.27
N TRP A 23 -11.05 -4.23 13.24
CA TRP A 23 -10.70 -3.84 11.88
C TRP A 23 -11.89 -3.22 11.16
N ASN A 24 -11.72 -1.98 10.68
CA ASN A 24 -12.61 -1.34 9.73
C ASN A 24 -12.22 -1.76 8.30
N LEU A 25 -12.93 -2.73 7.74
CA LEU A 25 -12.58 -3.29 6.43
C LEU A 25 -12.81 -2.31 5.29
N ASP A 26 -13.75 -1.39 5.40
CA ASP A 26 -13.98 -0.38 4.37
C ASP A 26 -12.82 0.61 4.28
N ALA A 27 -12.25 0.99 5.44
CA ALA A 27 -11.04 1.79 5.50
C ALA A 27 -9.82 1.02 4.97
N LEU A 28 -9.64 -0.23 5.39
CA LEU A 28 -8.50 -1.07 4.99
C LEU A 28 -8.47 -1.43 3.49
N LYS A 29 -9.61 -1.35 2.79
CA LYS A 29 -9.69 -1.53 1.33
C LYS A 29 -9.25 -0.29 0.55
N GLN A 30 -9.11 0.86 1.19
CA GLN A 30 -8.63 2.07 0.52
C GLN A 30 -7.09 2.11 0.48
N PRO A 31 -6.49 2.63 -0.61
CA PRO A 31 -5.05 2.89 -0.63
C PRO A 31 -4.67 3.88 0.48
N PRO A 32 -3.69 3.58 1.33
CA PRO A 32 -3.25 4.50 2.38
C PRO A 32 -2.51 5.71 1.80
N ALA A 33 -2.45 6.79 2.57
CA ALA A 33 -1.55 7.89 2.26
C ALA A 33 -0.10 7.40 2.28
N MET A 34 0.72 7.92 1.37
CA MET A 34 2.13 7.56 1.26
C MET A 34 3.00 8.76 0.88
N ARG A 35 4.31 8.62 1.08
CA ARG A 35 5.33 9.53 0.60
C ARG A 35 6.59 8.76 0.21
N TRP A 36 7.27 9.24 -0.82
CA TRP A 36 8.58 8.73 -1.21
C TRP A 36 9.65 9.20 -0.23
N GLU A 37 10.59 8.31 0.08
CA GLU A 37 11.83 8.61 0.81
C GLU A 37 13.01 8.71 -0.16
N ASP A 38 13.06 7.84 -1.17
CA ASP A 38 14.07 7.86 -2.23
C ASP A 38 13.48 7.33 -3.55
N GLU A 39 13.69 8.08 -4.64
CA GLU A 39 13.23 7.74 -5.99
C GLU A 39 14.36 7.66 -7.03
N THR A 40 15.62 7.78 -6.60
CA THR A 40 16.77 7.99 -7.49
C THR A 40 17.23 6.74 -8.23
N GLY A 41 16.85 5.55 -7.74
CA GLY A 41 17.31 4.26 -8.25
C GLY A 41 16.21 3.33 -8.78
N PRO A 42 16.61 2.13 -9.27
CA PRO A 42 15.69 1.12 -9.77
C PRO A 42 14.80 0.54 -8.68
N VAL A 43 15.32 0.49 -7.45
CA VAL A 43 14.56 0.28 -6.22
C VAL A 43 14.37 1.61 -5.54
N ARG A 44 13.11 1.93 -5.25
CA ARG A 44 12.67 3.13 -4.55
C ARG A 44 12.26 2.77 -3.13
N SER A 45 12.31 3.74 -2.23
CA SER A 45 11.80 3.57 -0.87
C SER A 45 10.68 4.56 -0.58
N LEU A 46 9.69 4.11 0.17
CA LEU A 46 8.52 4.89 0.54
C LEU A 46 8.10 4.58 1.97
N ILE A 47 7.31 5.49 2.52
CA ILE A 47 6.55 5.25 3.75
C ILE A 47 5.07 5.45 3.47
N TYR A 48 4.25 4.54 3.98
CA TYR A 48 2.81 4.66 3.97
C TYR A 48 2.21 4.59 5.37
N GLU A 49 1.01 5.12 5.51
CA GLU A 49 0.24 5.11 6.76
C GLU A 49 -0.13 3.69 7.17
N GLY A 50 0.23 3.32 8.40
CA GLY A 50 -0.16 2.06 9.00
C GLY A 50 -1.42 2.21 9.86
N GLU A 51 -1.96 1.07 10.29
CA GLU A 51 -3.06 1.05 11.25
C GLU A 51 -2.64 1.66 12.59
N PRO A 52 -3.49 2.48 13.23
CA PRO A 52 -3.19 3.05 14.53
C PRO A 52 -2.82 1.97 15.55
N ASP A 53 -1.91 2.29 16.46
CA ASP A 53 -1.57 1.37 17.54
C ASP A 53 -2.75 1.18 18.51
N ALA A 54 -2.60 0.29 19.49
CA ALA A 54 -3.64 0.02 20.48
C ALA A 54 -4.04 1.25 21.34
N LYS A 55 -3.28 2.35 21.29
CA LYS A 55 -3.56 3.62 21.96
C LYS A 55 -4.13 4.68 21.01
N GLY A 56 -4.33 4.34 19.73
CA GLY A 56 -4.82 5.22 18.70
C GLY A 56 -3.75 6.15 18.11
N ALA A 57 -2.47 5.90 18.38
CA ALA A 57 -1.39 6.70 17.79
C ALA A 57 -1.16 6.28 16.34
N ARG A 58 -0.91 7.27 15.47
CA ARG A 58 -0.55 7.04 14.07
C ARG A 58 0.71 6.19 13.97
N THR A 59 0.71 5.23 13.06
CA THR A 59 1.88 4.42 12.72
C THR A 59 2.28 4.63 11.26
N GLU A 60 3.51 4.25 10.94
CA GLU A 60 4.07 4.38 9.60
C GLU A 60 4.81 3.09 9.24
N VAL A 61 4.70 2.67 7.97
CA VAL A 61 5.34 1.47 7.46
C VAL A 61 6.35 1.84 6.38
N PHE A 62 7.59 1.38 6.55
CA PHE A 62 8.62 1.50 5.53
C PHE A 62 8.50 0.37 4.50
N ALA A 63 8.68 0.69 3.22
CA ALA A 63 8.72 -0.29 2.16
C ALA A 63 9.72 0.06 1.04
N PHE A 64 10.22 -0.98 0.39
CA PHE A 64 10.86 -0.89 -0.91
C PHE A 64 9.87 -1.20 -2.03
N TYR A 65 10.03 -0.50 -3.14
CA TYR A 65 9.23 -0.66 -4.34
C TYR A 65 10.14 -0.74 -5.58
N ALA A 66 9.82 -1.63 -6.51
CA ALA A 66 10.40 -1.61 -7.84
C ALA A 66 9.38 -2.11 -8.87
N SER A 67 9.54 -1.69 -10.12
CA SER A 67 8.75 -2.19 -11.25
C SER A 67 9.59 -2.20 -12.51
N PRO A 68 9.12 -2.83 -13.61
CA PRO A 68 9.80 -2.73 -14.89
C PRO A 68 10.06 -1.29 -15.35
N ALA A 69 9.22 -0.33 -14.93
CA ALA A 69 9.39 1.08 -15.24
C ALA A 69 10.46 1.78 -14.40
N THR A 70 10.62 1.42 -13.11
CA THR A 70 11.67 2.00 -12.27
C THR A 70 13.04 1.41 -12.60
N ASP A 71 13.08 0.14 -13.04
CA ASP A 71 14.30 -0.58 -13.44
C ASP A 71 14.81 -0.22 -14.86
N GLY A 72 14.42 0.94 -15.40
CA GLY A 72 14.87 1.41 -16.71
C GLY A 72 14.36 0.59 -17.91
N GLY A 73 13.39 -0.29 -17.69
CA GLY A 73 12.73 -1.06 -18.75
C GLY A 73 11.84 -0.21 -19.64
N LYS A 74 11.61 -0.68 -20.87
CA LYS A 74 10.67 -0.04 -21.83
C LYS A 74 9.20 -0.44 -21.60
N ALA A 75 8.97 -1.41 -20.71
CA ALA A 75 7.64 -1.91 -20.43
C ALA A 75 6.79 -0.81 -19.78
N LYS A 76 5.51 -0.76 -20.14
CA LYS A 76 4.56 0.25 -19.66
C LYS A 76 3.52 -0.40 -18.74
N PRO A 77 3.05 0.30 -17.70
CA PRO A 77 1.99 -0.20 -16.83
C PRO A 77 0.65 -0.42 -17.59
N PRO A 78 -0.30 -1.19 -17.04
CA PRO A 78 -0.25 -1.83 -15.73
C PRO A 78 0.66 -3.06 -15.70
N PHE A 79 1.30 -3.29 -14.55
CA PHE A 79 2.07 -4.49 -14.27
C PHE A 79 1.30 -5.37 -13.28
N PRO A 80 1.41 -6.71 -13.35
CA PRO A 80 0.97 -7.55 -12.25
C PRO A 80 1.70 -7.16 -10.95
N GLY A 81 0.95 -7.08 -9.85
CA GLY A 81 1.48 -6.73 -8.53
C GLY A 81 1.97 -7.95 -7.76
N VAL A 82 3.05 -7.81 -6.99
CA VAL A 82 3.52 -8.80 -6.02
C VAL A 82 3.86 -8.12 -4.69
N ILE A 83 3.32 -8.66 -3.60
CA ILE A 83 3.64 -8.22 -2.24
C ILE A 83 4.54 -9.27 -1.59
N LEU A 84 5.67 -8.81 -1.06
CA LEU A 84 6.72 -9.64 -0.50
C LEU A 84 6.72 -9.49 1.01
N ILE A 85 6.35 -10.56 1.71
CA ILE A 85 6.19 -10.59 3.16
C ILE A 85 7.31 -11.43 3.75
N HIS A 86 8.04 -10.87 4.71
CA HIS A 86 9.13 -11.58 5.40
C HIS A 86 8.65 -12.30 6.66
N GLY A 87 9.41 -13.31 7.10
CA GLY A 87 9.20 -13.98 8.40
C GLY A 87 9.74 -13.17 9.58
N GLY A 88 9.56 -13.67 10.81
CA GLY A 88 9.81 -12.91 12.05
C GLY A 88 11.23 -12.34 12.26
N GLY A 89 12.25 -12.87 11.59
CA GLY A 89 13.62 -12.34 11.63
C GLY A 89 14.03 -11.49 10.41
N GLY A 90 13.10 -11.23 9.50
CA GLY A 90 13.37 -10.53 8.25
C GLY A 90 13.19 -9.01 8.32
N THR A 91 13.23 -8.39 7.15
CA THR A 91 13.05 -6.96 6.93
C THR A 91 12.44 -6.71 5.53
N ALA A 92 12.27 -5.45 5.14
CA ALA A 92 12.01 -5.11 3.74
C ALA A 92 13.25 -5.41 2.88
N PHE A 93 13.14 -6.34 1.93
CA PHE A 93 14.28 -6.76 1.09
C PHE A 93 14.27 -6.07 -0.28
N ALA A 94 15.24 -5.16 -0.49
CA ALA A 94 15.42 -4.45 -1.75
C ALA A 94 15.70 -5.40 -2.93
N ASP A 95 16.55 -6.41 -2.72
CA ASP A 95 16.92 -7.38 -3.75
C ASP A 95 15.71 -8.17 -4.25
N TRP A 96 14.74 -8.43 -3.37
CA TRP A 96 13.53 -9.17 -3.74
C TRP A 96 12.67 -8.32 -4.67
N VAL A 97 12.41 -7.06 -4.34
CA VAL A 97 11.60 -6.20 -5.24
C VAL A 97 12.30 -6.00 -6.58
N HIS A 98 13.62 -5.84 -6.60
CA HIS A 98 14.39 -5.68 -7.83
C HIS A 98 14.29 -6.93 -8.73
N LEU A 99 14.46 -8.12 -8.14
CA LEU A 99 14.36 -9.38 -8.85
C LEU A 99 12.96 -9.60 -9.47
N TRP A 100 11.90 -9.22 -8.77
CA TRP A 100 10.54 -9.31 -9.31
C TRP A 100 10.24 -8.23 -10.38
N ALA A 101 10.78 -7.02 -10.23
CA ALA A 101 10.73 -6.00 -11.26
C ALA A 101 11.36 -6.47 -12.57
N ARG A 102 12.54 -7.10 -12.49
CA ARG A 102 13.22 -7.71 -13.65
C ARG A 102 12.43 -8.85 -14.29
N ARG A 103 11.45 -9.43 -13.58
CA ARG A 103 10.54 -10.46 -14.08
C ARG A 103 9.21 -9.92 -14.60
N GLY A 104 9.02 -8.60 -14.62
CA GLY A 104 7.81 -7.98 -15.18
C GLY A 104 6.76 -7.52 -14.16
N TYR A 105 7.08 -7.51 -12.86
CA TYR A 105 6.11 -7.24 -11.79
C TYR A 105 6.34 -5.89 -11.10
N ALA A 106 5.25 -5.20 -10.73
CA ALA A 106 5.34 -4.16 -9.71
C ALA A 106 5.43 -4.84 -8.34
N ALA A 107 6.58 -4.72 -7.69
CA ALA A 107 6.89 -5.42 -6.45
C ALA A 107 7.00 -4.45 -5.28
N LEU A 108 6.42 -4.84 -4.13
CA LEU A 108 6.52 -4.11 -2.87
C LEU A 108 6.97 -5.06 -1.76
N ALA A 109 8.03 -4.70 -1.03
CA ALA A 109 8.47 -5.40 0.18
C ALA A 109 8.40 -4.40 1.35
N MET A 110 7.51 -4.67 2.29
CA MET A 110 7.29 -3.84 3.48
C MET A 110 7.99 -4.44 4.70
N ASN A 111 8.31 -3.60 5.68
CA ASN A 111 8.82 -4.07 6.96
C ASN A 111 7.70 -4.19 8.00
N LEU A 112 7.60 -5.35 8.63
CA LEU A 112 6.54 -5.68 9.58
C LEU A 112 6.89 -5.39 11.05
N ASN A 113 8.16 -5.10 11.35
CA ASN A 113 8.63 -4.91 12.72
C ASN A 113 9.04 -3.46 13.05
N GLY A 114 8.76 -2.51 12.15
CA GLY A 114 9.05 -1.10 12.35
C GLY A 114 10.53 -0.70 12.19
N SER A 115 11.40 -1.59 11.72
CA SER A 115 12.79 -1.23 11.42
C SER A 115 12.95 -0.60 10.02
N ARG A 116 14.09 0.04 9.78
CA ARG A 116 14.48 0.52 8.45
C ARG A 116 15.80 -0.17 8.07
N PRO A 117 15.82 -1.04 7.05
CA PRO A 117 17.06 -1.60 6.56
C PRO A 117 17.93 -0.52 5.89
N PRO A 118 19.23 -0.78 5.68
CA PRO A 118 20.11 0.10 4.92
C PRO A 118 19.55 0.39 3.51
N ALA A 119 20.02 1.50 2.92
CA ALA A 119 19.70 1.82 1.54
C ALA A 119 20.12 0.67 0.60
N PRO A 120 19.38 0.42 -0.51
CA PRO A 120 19.75 -0.59 -1.47
C PRO A 120 21.17 -0.36 -2.02
N ALA A 121 21.95 -1.42 -2.09
CA ALA A 121 23.24 -1.41 -2.79
C ALA A 121 23.05 -2.05 -4.17
N PHE A 122 23.43 -1.32 -5.22
CA PHE A 122 23.35 -1.82 -6.59
C PHE A 122 24.76 -2.13 -7.09
N GLY A 123 25.07 -3.41 -7.34
CA GLY A 123 26.34 -3.83 -7.91
C GLY A 123 27.02 -4.95 -7.13
N SER A 124 26.81 -6.18 -7.60
CA SER A 124 27.75 -7.30 -7.50
C SER A 124 27.67 -8.11 -8.78
#